data_AF-A0A143Q9J0-F1
#
_entry.id   AF-A0A143Q9J0-F1
#
_cell.length_a   1.000
_cell.length_b   1.000
_cell.length_c   1.000
_cell.angle_alpha   90.00
_cell.angle_beta   90.00
_cell.angle_gamma   90.00
#
_symmetry.space_group_name_H-M   'P 1'
#
loop_
_entity.id
_entity.type
_entity.pdbx_description
1 polymer ?
#
loop_
_entity_poly.entity_id
_entity_poly.type
_entity_poly.pdbx_seq_one_letter_code
_entity_poly.pdbx_strand_id
1 'polypeptide(L)'
;MAGILRDGGAKVDVAVVTAIVACGILAAGLTHHLQSDTVAIPGCSEVIPEDEFERVNFAFSGSGFAGGGDFGAVPNPDATLPWATPAGAEAMTSALASALPPGTVRTTNNFGSDLRFLPLTLTAFGSNTSAQGSIYSDGRSGWLTVEVAYTGGSAGPCFAGQVDERISRPDGTVLDVRQHGDVRRVTVHAPGGFQVDVNADGVLTLDQVIDIASTPAFRVAAAR
;
A
#
# COMPACT_ATOMS: atom_id res chain seq x y z
N MET A 1 -73.72 -20.72 23.80
CA MET A 1 -73.38 -20.52 22.36
C MET A 1 -72.84 -19.11 22.19
N ALA A 2 -71.92 -18.96 21.24
CA ALA A 2 -71.17 -17.76 20.84
C ALA A 2 -70.03 -17.32 21.79
N GLY A 3 -68.81 -17.49 21.28
CA GLY A 3 -67.57 -17.18 21.97
C GLY A 3 -67.14 -15.73 21.78
N ILE A 4 -66.47 -15.21 22.80
CA ILE A 4 -65.68 -13.99 22.71
C ILE A 4 -64.23 -14.47 22.58
N LEU A 5 -63.82 -14.73 21.34
CA LEU A 5 -62.40 -14.80 21.00
C LEU A 5 -61.80 -13.42 21.31
N ARG A 6 -60.92 -13.39 22.31
CA ARG A 6 -60.13 -12.22 22.70
C ARG A 6 -59.19 -11.85 21.54
N ASP A 7 -59.71 -11.06 20.62
CA ASP A 7 -59.03 -10.45 19.46
C ASP A 7 -58.07 -9.29 19.88
N GLY A 8 -57.52 -9.35 21.09
CA GLY A 8 -56.72 -8.28 21.70
C GLY A 8 -55.23 -8.59 21.83
N GLY A 9 -54.84 -9.87 21.93
CA GLY A 9 -53.43 -10.25 22.15
C GLY A 9 -52.58 -10.13 20.88
N ALA A 10 -53.05 -10.68 19.76
CA ALA A 10 -52.31 -10.67 18.50
C ALA A 10 -52.13 -9.26 17.92
N LYS A 11 -53.10 -8.36 18.11
CA LYS A 11 -53.02 -6.97 17.62
C LYS A 11 -52.02 -6.14 18.40
N VAL A 12 -51.91 -6.36 19.71
CA VAL A 12 -50.94 -5.68 20.56
C VAL A 12 -49.51 -6.15 20.23
N ASP A 13 -49.32 -7.46 20.04
CA ASP A 13 -48.00 -8.01 19.71
C ASP A 13 -47.48 -7.53 18.35
N VAL A 14 -48.36 -7.51 17.33
CA VAL A 14 -48.02 -6.97 16.00
C VAL A 14 -47.70 -5.47 16.05
N ALA A 15 -48.43 -4.69 16.86
CA ALA A 15 -48.17 -3.27 17.02
C ALA A 15 -46.82 -3.00 17.69
N VAL A 16 -46.47 -3.79 18.71
CA VAL A 16 -45.18 -3.68 19.42
C VAL A 16 -44.02 -4.07 18.51
N VAL A 17 -44.13 -5.18 17.79
CA VAL A 17 -43.09 -5.60 16.83
C VAL A 17 -42.91 -4.56 15.73
N THR A 18 -44.00 -4.02 15.18
CA THR A 18 -43.94 -2.98 14.14
C THR A 18 -43.27 -1.70 14.66
N ALA A 19 -43.58 -1.29 15.90
CA ALA A 19 -42.95 -0.13 16.53
C ALA A 19 -41.45 -0.36 16.79
N ILE A 20 -41.04 -1.54 17.26
CA ILE A 20 -39.63 -1.86 17.48
C ILE A 20 -38.86 -1.89 16.15
N VAL A 21 -39.41 -2.53 15.12
CA VAL A 21 -38.80 -2.59 13.79
C VAL A 21 -38.70 -1.20 13.18
N ALA A 22 -39.75 -0.38 13.27
CA ALA A 22 -39.73 1.00 12.78
C ALA A 22 -38.69 1.86 13.52
N CYS A 23 -38.61 1.75 14.85
CA CYS A 23 -37.59 2.42 15.64
C CYS A 23 -36.18 1.92 15.32
N GLY A 24 -36.00 0.62 15.06
CA GLY A 24 -34.73 0.04 14.63
C GLY A 24 -34.29 0.53 13.25
N ILE A 25 -35.21 0.63 12.28
CA ILE A 25 -34.95 1.16 10.95
C ILE A 25 -34.65 2.66 11.00
N LEU A 26 -35.37 3.43 11.82
CA LEU A 26 -35.10 4.85 12.02
C LEU A 26 -33.77 5.09 12.73
N ALA A 27 -33.45 4.30 13.76
CA ALA A 27 -32.17 4.39 14.46
C ALA A 27 -31.02 4.03 13.52
N ALA A 28 -31.13 2.94 12.75
CA ALA A 28 -30.13 2.55 11.76
C ALA A 28 -29.97 3.59 10.64
N GLY A 29 -31.08 4.18 10.16
CA GLY A 29 -31.06 5.24 9.15
C GLY A 29 -30.46 6.56 9.65
N LEU A 30 -30.70 6.92 10.91
CA LEU A 30 -30.08 8.10 11.55
C LEU A 30 -28.60 7.87 11.85
N THR A 31 -28.18 6.67 12.23
CA THR A 31 -26.76 6.37 12.44
C THR A 31 -25.99 6.23 11.14
N HIS A 32 -26.63 5.76 10.05
CA HIS A 32 -25.97 5.68 8.74
C HIS A 32 -25.71 7.04 8.09
N HIS A 33 -26.54 8.05 8.38
CA HIS A 33 -26.37 9.38 7.79
C HIS A 33 -25.33 10.27 8.50
N LEU A 34 -24.83 9.89 9.68
CA LEU A 34 -23.93 10.73 10.48
C LEU A 34 -22.43 10.39 10.34
N GLN A 35 -22.06 9.35 9.58
CA GLN A 35 -20.65 8.95 9.43
C GLN A 35 -20.04 9.16 8.04
N SER A 36 -20.76 9.79 7.11
CA SER A 36 -20.12 10.29 5.88
C SER A 36 -19.54 11.68 6.11
N ASP A 37 -18.69 11.82 7.13
CA ASP A 37 -17.68 12.87 7.10
C ASP A 37 -16.74 12.44 5.98
N THR A 38 -16.90 13.02 4.79
CA THR A 38 -15.98 12.82 3.68
C THR A 38 -14.58 13.11 4.19
N VAL A 39 -13.78 12.05 4.41
CA VAL A 39 -12.40 12.19 4.88
C VAL A 39 -11.64 12.92 3.79
N ALA A 40 -11.40 14.20 4.00
CA ALA A 40 -10.61 14.99 3.06
C ALA A 40 -9.14 14.61 3.25
N ILE A 41 -8.55 14.00 2.23
CA ILE A 41 -7.11 13.74 2.17
C ILE A 41 -6.47 14.91 1.40
N PRO A 42 -5.56 15.68 2.01
CA PRO A 42 -4.84 16.76 1.34
C PRO A 42 -4.21 16.30 0.02
N GLY A 43 -4.44 17.07 -1.05
CA GLY A 43 -3.89 16.81 -2.38
C GLY A 43 -4.60 15.71 -3.20
N CYS A 44 -5.67 15.11 -2.68
CA CYS A 44 -6.48 14.14 -3.39
C CYS A 44 -7.74 14.79 -3.97
N SER A 45 -7.97 14.62 -5.27
CA SER A 45 -9.21 15.07 -5.94
C SER A 45 -10.37 14.07 -5.76
N GLU A 46 -10.03 12.81 -5.53
CA GLU A 46 -10.96 11.70 -5.33
C GLU A 46 -10.47 10.90 -4.14
N VAL A 47 -11.36 10.72 -3.15
CA VAL A 47 -11.12 9.93 -1.95
C VAL A 47 -12.20 8.87 -1.84
N ILE A 48 -11.77 7.61 -1.79
CA ILE A 48 -12.64 6.47 -1.52
C ILE A 48 -12.60 6.19 0.00
N PRO A 49 -13.76 6.17 0.68
CA PRO A 49 -13.84 5.96 2.12
C PRO A 49 -13.55 4.51 2.50
N GLU A 50 -13.31 4.25 3.79
CA GLU A 50 -12.86 2.92 4.22
C GLU A 50 -13.93 1.83 4.12
N ASP A 51 -15.20 2.19 4.24
CA ASP A 51 -16.34 1.27 4.17
C ASP A 51 -16.66 0.81 2.74
N GLU A 52 -16.10 1.48 1.73
CA GLU A 52 -16.19 1.09 0.33
C GLU A 52 -15.02 0.15 -0.11
N PHE A 53 -14.11 -0.20 0.81
CA PHE A 53 -13.07 -1.20 0.52
C PHE A 53 -13.65 -2.62 0.45
N GLU A 54 -13.81 -3.16 -0.76
CA GLU A 54 -13.79 -4.62 -0.94
C GLU A 54 -12.35 -5.13 -0.89
N ARG A 55 -11.89 -5.53 0.31
CA ARG A 55 -10.61 -6.24 0.45
C ARG A 55 -10.74 -7.67 -0.06
N VAL A 56 -10.44 -7.88 -1.34
CA VAL A 56 -10.25 -9.22 -1.89
C VAL A 56 -8.87 -9.75 -1.47
N ASN A 57 -8.83 -10.45 -0.34
CA ASN A 57 -7.63 -11.19 0.08
C ASN A 57 -7.51 -12.46 -0.75
N PHE A 58 -6.58 -12.49 -1.70
CA PHE A 58 -6.17 -13.74 -2.33
C PHE A 58 -5.04 -14.37 -1.52
N ALA A 59 -5.29 -15.54 -0.95
CA ALA A 59 -4.24 -16.40 -0.40
C ALA A 59 -3.85 -17.40 -1.49
N PHE A 60 -2.64 -17.29 -2.02
CA PHE A 60 -2.09 -18.30 -2.91
C PHE A 60 -1.56 -19.47 -2.06
N SER A 61 -2.34 -20.54 -1.91
CA SER A 61 -1.84 -21.81 -1.37
C SER A 61 -1.16 -22.61 -2.50
N GLY A 62 -0.02 -22.13 -2.95
CA GLY A 62 0.88 -22.85 -3.84
C GLY A 62 2.18 -23.12 -3.11
N SER A 63 2.45 -24.37 -2.74
CA SER A 63 3.79 -24.80 -2.30
C SER A 63 4.76 -24.60 -3.47
N GLY A 64 5.57 -23.54 -3.44
CA GLY A 64 6.48 -23.27 -4.55
C GLY A 64 7.31 -21.99 -4.42
N PHE A 65 8.12 -21.85 -3.38
CA PHE A 65 9.47 -21.33 -3.63
C PHE A 65 10.13 -22.38 -4.54
N ALA A 66 10.20 -22.09 -5.84
CA ALA A 66 10.47 -23.00 -6.97
C ALA A 66 9.22 -23.73 -7.52
N GLY A 67 8.72 -23.26 -8.66
CA GLY A 67 7.66 -23.93 -9.43
C GLY A 67 7.02 -22.99 -10.44
N GLY A 68 7.53 -22.99 -11.67
CA GLY A 68 6.97 -22.23 -12.77
C GLY A 68 5.52 -22.62 -13.06
N GLY A 69 4.62 -21.65 -12.89
CA GLY A 69 3.32 -21.61 -13.55
C GLY A 69 3.36 -20.51 -14.60
N ASP A 70 2.81 -20.79 -15.77
CA ASP A 70 2.68 -19.90 -16.91
C ASP A 70 1.75 -18.72 -16.56
N PHE A 71 2.31 -17.71 -15.90
CA PHE A 71 1.66 -16.41 -15.72
C PHE A 71 2.10 -15.53 -16.88
N GLY A 72 1.13 -15.13 -17.69
CA GLY A 72 1.29 -14.41 -18.94
C GLY A 72 2.50 -13.49 -18.97
N ALA A 73 3.34 -13.72 -19.97
CA ALA A 73 4.47 -12.88 -20.33
C ALA A 73 4.12 -11.39 -20.16
N VAL A 74 5.04 -10.68 -19.52
CA VAL A 74 5.06 -9.22 -19.43
C VAL A 74 4.65 -8.64 -20.81
N PRO A 75 3.56 -7.85 -20.92
CA PRO A 75 3.29 -7.10 -22.14
C PRO A 75 4.21 -5.87 -22.18
N ASN A 76 5.52 -6.10 -22.15
CA ASN A 76 6.51 -5.16 -22.66
C ASN A 76 7.86 -5.86 -22.91
N PRO A 77 8.05 -6.49 -24.08
CA PRO A 77 9.36 -6.97 -24.51
C PRO A 77 10.39 -5.84 -24.74
N ASP A 78 9.97 -4.56 -24.73
CA ASP A 78 10.82 -3.37 -24.92
C ASP A 78 11.21 -2.65 -23.60
N ALA A 79 10.58 -2.94 -22.46
CA ALA A 79 10.99 -2.39 -21.17
C ALA A 79 12.11 -3.24 -20.58
N THR A 80 13.36 -2.87 -20.85
CA THR A 80 14.51 -3.35 -20.09
C THR A 80 14.37 -2.86 -18.64
N LEU A 81 13.67 -3.64 -17.80
CA LEU A 81 13.53 -3.36 -16.38
C LEU A 81 14.95 -3.26 -15.79
N PRO A 82 15.29 -2.16 -15.11
CA PRO A 82 16.66 -1.93 -14.65
C PRO A 82 17.17 -3.09 -13.78
N TRP A 83 16.34 -3.58 -12.87
CA TRP A 83 16.65 -4.69 -11.96
C TRP A 83 16.58 -6.09 -12.59
N ALA A 84 16.27 -6.22 -13.89
CA ALA A 84 16.32 -7.52 -14.56
C ALA A 84 17.75 -8.06 -14.68
N THR A 85 18.75 -7.18 -14.67
CA THR A 85 20.17 -7.52 -14.82
C THR A 85 20.93 -7.44 -13.49
N PRO A 86 22.01 -8.23 -13.31
CA PRO A 86 22.89 -8.08 -12.14
C PRO A 86 23.45 -6.67 -11.99
N ALA A 87 23.90 -6.06 -13.09
CA ALA A 87 24.45 -4.71 -13.09
C ALA A 87 23.43 -3.66 -12.63
N GLY A 88 22.17 -3.77 -13.09
CA GLY A 88 21.13 -2.84 -12.64
C GLY A 88 20.67 -3.08 -11.20
N ALA A 89 20.61 -4.34 -10.74
CA ALA A 89 20.35 -4.64 -9.33
C ALA A 89 21.45 -4.09 -8.40
N GLU A 90 22.72 -4.19 -8.83
CA GLU A 90 23.86 -3.60 -8.12
C GLU A 90 23.80 -2.06 -8.12
N ALA A 91 23.50 -1.45 -9.27
CA ALA A 91 23.34 0.00 -9.36
C ALA A 91 22.22 0.53 -8.44
N MET A 92 21.07 -0.16 -8.39
CA MET A 92 20.00 0.18 -7.45
C MET A 92 20.40 -0.02 -5.99
N THR A 93 21.17 -1.06 -5.70
CA THR A 93 21.70 -1.30 -4.35
C THR A 93 22.68 -0.19 -3.92
N SER A 94 23.56 0.25 -4.82
CA SER A 94 24.48 1.37 -4.59
C SER A 94 23.73 2.70 -4.43
N ALA A 95 22.70 2.92 -5.23
CA ALA A 95 21.85 4.10 -5.12
C ALA A 95 21.09 4.13 -3.79
N LEU A 96 20.52 3.00 -3.37
CA LEU A 96 19.89 2.89 -2.06
C LEU A 96 20.89 3.19 -0.94
N ALA A 97 22.08 2.61 -0.98
CA ALA A 97 23.12 2.88 0.02
C ALA A 97 23.52 4.36 0.09
N SER A 98 23.46 5.07 -1.05
CA SER A 98 23.78 6.50 -1.14
C SER A 98 22.61 7.40 -0.73
N ALA A 99 21.37 6.92 -0.83
CA ALA A 99 20.16 7.62 -0.43
C ALA A 99 19.86 7.49 1.08
N LEU A 100 20.47 6.51 1.76
CA LEU A 100 20.32 6.38 3.20
C LEU A 100 20.91 7.60 3.94
N PRO A 101 20.32 8.01 5.07
CA PRO A 101 20.86 9.10 5.87
C PRO A 101 22.33 8.86 6.27
N PRO A 102 23.15 9.92 6.37
CA PRO A 102 24.52 9.79 6.86
C PRO A 102 24.58 9.10 8.22
N GLY A 103 25.51 8.16 8.38
CA GLY A 103 25.66 7.40 9.63
C GLY A 103 24.71 6.20 9.77
N THR A 104 23.89 5.89 8.76
CA THR A 104 23.06 4.68 8.77
C THR A 104 23.91 3.41 8.77
N VAL A 105 23.68 2.52 9.72
CA VAL A 105 24.32 1.20 9.80
C VAL A 105 23.33 0.13 9.36
N ARG A 106 23.71 -0.69 8.38
CA ARG A 106 22.94 -1.87 7.96
C ARG A 106 23.19 -3.01 8.92
N THR A 107 22.12 -3.61 9.44
CA THR A 107 22.23 -4.79 10.29
C THR A 107 21.89 -6.02 9.44
N THR A 108 22.92 -6.78 9.08
CA THR A 108 22.74 -8.05 8.39
C THR A 108 22.21 -9.07 9.41
N ASN A 109 21.03 -9.64 9.16
CA ASN A 109 20.56 -10.78 9.94
C ASN A 109 20.92 -12.09 9.23
N ASN A 110 21.00 -13.19 9.98
CA ASN A 110 21.31 -14.52 9.44
C ASN A 110 20.25 -15.06 8.44
N PHE A 111 19.17 -14.31 8.22
CA PHE A 111 18.07 -14.67 7.31
C PHE A 111 18.19 -13.98 5.94
N GLY A 112 19.30 -13.30 5.65
CA GLY A 112 19.61 -12.78 4.31
C GLY A 112 18.95 -11.43 3.96
N SER A 113 18.47 -10.69 4.95
CA SER A 113 17.96 -9.31 4.76
C SER A 113 19.13 -8.33 4.82
N ASP A 114 19.58 -7.82 3.67
CA ASP A 114 20.81 -7.01 3.55
C ASP A 114 20.58 -5.67 2.81
N LEU A 115 19.33 -5.18 2.74
CA LEU A 115 18.95 -3.97 2.00
C LEU A 115 19.62 -3.89 0.62
N ARG A 116 19.48 -4.97 -0.14
CA ARG A 116 20.02 -5.11 -1.49
C ARG A 116 18.93 -5.56 -2.43
N PHE A 117 18.95 -5.03 -3.64
CA PHE A 117 18.12 -5.53 -4.73
C PHE A 117 18.80 -6.76 -5.33
N LEU A 118 17.99 -7.75 -5.68
CA LEU A 118 18.46 -8.96 -6.38
C LEU A 118 17.93 -8.94 -7.82
N PRO A 119 18.71 -9.47 -8.78
CA PRO A 119 18.25 -9.59 -10.15
C PRO A 119 17.08 -10.57 -10.28
N LEU A 120 16.18 -10.32 -11.24
CA LEU A 120 15.01 -11.17 -11.51
C LEU A 120 15.35 -12.64 -11.80
N THR A 121 16.58 -12.93 -12.23
CA THR A 121 17.07 -14.31 -12.42
C THR A 121 17.09 -15.12 -11.12
N LEU A 122 17.02 -14.47 -9.96
CA LEU A 122 17.02 -15.08 -8.63
C LEU A 122 15.67 -14.95 -7.89
N THR A 123 14.76 -14.12 -8.40
CA THR A 123 13.45 -13.85 -7.82
C THR A 123 12.38 -14.16 -8.86
N ALA A 124 11.88 -15.39 -8.85
CA ALA A 124 10.93 -15.88 -9.83
C ALA A 124 9.69 -14.95 -9.92
N PHE A 125 9.43 -14.45 -11.14
CA PHE A 125 8.23 -13.72 -11.60
C PHE A 125 7.88 -12.40 -10.86
N GLY A 126 7.81 -11.31 -11.62
CA GLY A 126 7.21 -10.06 -11.16
C GLY A 126 7.68 -8.84 -11.96
N SER A 127 6.82 -7.84 -12.09
CA SER A 127 7.20 -6.49 -12.54
C SER A 127 7.78 -5.66 -11.40
N ASN A 128 8.24 -6.28 -10.30
CA ASN A 128 8.77 -5.63 -9.12
C ASN A 128 10.09 -6.25 -8.63
N THR A 129 10.77 -5.52 -7.75
CA THR A 129 11.96 -5.94 -7.00
C THR A 129 11.94 -5.26 -5.64
N SER A 130 12.56 -5.86 -4.64
CA SER A 130 12.60 -5.28 -3.30
C SER A 130 13.95 -5.44 -2.62
N ALA A 131 14.24 -4.48 -1.75
CA ALA A 131 15.35 -4.48 -0.82
C ALA A 131 14.79 -4.24 0.58
N GLN A 132 15.12 -5.13 1.51
CA GLN A 132 14.61 -5.04 2.88
C GLN A 132 15.68 -5.40 3.90
N GLY A 133 15.59 -4.80 5.08
CA GLY A 133 16.46 -5.14 6.19
C GLY A 133 16.36 -4.17 7.36
N SER A 134 17.04 -4.54 8.43
CA SER A 134 17.17 -3.71 9.61
C SER A 134 18.24 -2.66 9.43
N ILE A 135 17.94 -1.43 9.83
CA ILE A 135 18.91 -0.33 9.88
C ILE A 135 18.92 0.32 11.24
N TYR A 136 20.05 0.95 11.54
CA TYR A 136 20.23 1.83 12.68
C TYR A 136 20.61 3.22 12.18
N SER A 137 19.85 4.25 12.58
CA SER A 137 20.09 5.65 12.21
C SER A 137 19.68 6.57 13.36
N ASP A 138 20.49 7.58 13.66
CA ASP A 138 20.21 8.60 14.68
C ASP A 138 19.75 8.04 16.03
N GLY A 139 20.41 6.99 16.52
CA GLY A 139 20.06 6.38 17.81
C GLY A 139 18.93 5.36 17.77
N ARG A 140 18.27 5.18 16.62
CA ARG A 140 17.07 4.34 16.46
C ARG A 140 17.37 3.13 15.58
N SER A 141 16.79 1.98 15.94
CA SER A 141 16.81 0.78 15.11
C SER A 141 15.41 0.52 14.59
N GLY A 142 15.30 0.00 13.37
CA GLY A 142 14.02 -0.32 12.78
C GLY A 142 14.14 -1.06 11.47
N TRP A 143 13.02 -1.24 10.80
CA TRP A 143 12.93 -1.97 9.54
C TRP A 143 12.72 -1.01 8.37
N LEU A 144 13.45 -1.24 7.28
CA LEU A 144 13.26 -0.53 6.02
C LEU A 144 12.94 -1.56 4.93
N THR A 145 11.88 -1.29 4.18
CA THR A 145 11.55 -1.98 2.94
C THR A 145 11.48 -0.95 1.83
N VAL A 146 12.15 -1.23 0.72
CA VAL A 146 12.06 -0.48 -0.53
C VAL A 146 11.62 -1.45 -1.61
N GLU A 147 10.48 -1.19 -2.23
CA GLU A 147 9.98 -1.93 -3.37
C GLU A 147 9.95 -1.01 -4.59
N VAL A 148 10.33 -1.55 -5.73
CA VAL A 148 10.28 -0.84 -7.02
C VAL A 148 9.50 -1.72 -7.98
N ALA A 149 8.51 -1.15 -8.63
CA ALA A 149 7.63 -1.85 -9.55
C ALA A 149 7.40 -1.06 -10.83
N TYR A 150 7.01 -1.76 -11.89
CA TYR A 150 6.38 -1.17 -13.07
C TYR A 150 4.91 -1.57 -13.07
N THR A 151 4.02 -0.58 -12.94
CA THR A 151 2.56 -0.74 -12.93
C THR A 151 1.90 -0.25 -14.23
N GLY A 152 2.62 0.52 -15.05
CA GLY A 152 2.15 1.03 -16.33
C GLY A 152 1.04 2.10 -16.24
N GLY A 153 0.65 2.50 -15.03
CA GLY A 153 -0.42 3.46 -14.77
C GLY A 153 0.04 4.67 -13.95
N SER A 154 -0.80 5.70 -13.91
CA SER A 154 -0.66 6.83 -12.98
C SER A 154 -1.20 6.47 -11.60
N ALA A 155 -0.97 7.35 -10.61
CA ALA A 155 -1.58 7.22 -9.29
C ALA A 155 -3.11 7.10 -9.40
N GLY A 156 -3.68 6.09 -8.75
CA GLY A 156 -5.14 5.87 -8.64
C GLY A 156 -5.81 6.83 -7.64
N PRO A 157 -7.09 6.62 -7.28
CA PRO A 157 -7.75 7.43 -6.26
C PRO A 157 -7.03 7.29 -4.91
N CYS A 158 -7.24 8.27 -4.02
CA CYS A 158 -6.75 8.16 -2.65
C CYS A 158 -7.73 7.33 -1.83
N PHE A 159 -7.16 6.57 -0.92
CA PHE A 159 -7.88 5.59 -0.14
C PHE A 159 -7.74 5.97 1.34
N ALA A 160 -8.86 6.24 2.01
CA ALA A 160 -8.85 6.57 3.43
C ALA A 160 -8.10 5.50 4.25
N GLY A 161 -7.26 5.92 5.19
CA GLY A 161 -6.41 5.04 5.99
C GLY A 161 -5.22 4.41 5.26
N GLN A 162 -5.09 4.57 3.94
CA GLN A 162 -3.90 4.18 3.17
C GLN A 162 -3.05 5.37 2.73
N VAL A 163 -3.67 6.52 2.50
CA VAL A 163 -2.99 7.78 2.13
C VAL A 163 -3.46 8.87 3.09
N ASP A 164 -2.50 9.55 3.70
CA ASP A 164 -2.76 10.68 4.60
C ASP A 164 -2.54 12.03 3.88
N GLU A 165 -1.68 12.05 2.86
CA GLU A 165 -1.44 13.21 2.00
C GLU A 165 -0.96 12.77 0.62
N ARG A 166 -1.38 13.49 -0.42
CA ARG A 166 -0.86 13.35 -1.78
C ARG A 166 -0.13 14.63 -2.21
N ILE A 167 1.10 14.47 -2.68
CA ILE A 167 1.91 15.58 -3.17
C ILE A 167 2.15 15.39 -4.68
N SER A 168 1.61 16.29 -5.49
CA SER A 168 1.88 16.34 -6.93
C SER A 168 3.07 17.26 -7.22
N ARG A 169 4.00 16.80 -8.07
CA ARG A 169 5.18 17.58 -8.51
C ARG A 169 5.02 18.05 -9.97
N PRO A 170 5.70 19.15 -10.37
CA PRO A 170 5.60 19.69 -11.73
C PRO A 170 6.08 18.76 -12.85
N ASP A 171 6.92 17.78 -12.51
CA ASP A 171 7.43 16.75 -13.43
C ASP A 171 6.40 15.64 -13.71
N GLY A 172 5.21 15.70 -13.10
CA GLY A 172 4.18 14.67 -13.20
C GLY A 172 4.32 13.55 -12.18
N THR A 173 5.32 13.62 -11.29
CA THR A 173 5.47 12.66 -10.19
C THR A 173 4.41 12.91 -9.12
N VAL A 174 3.82 11.84 -8.60
CA VAL A 174 2.85 11.89 -7.48
C VAL A 174 3.40 11.08 -6.31
N LEU A 175 3.37 11.66 -5.09
CA LEU A 175 3.77 10.98 -3.87
C LEU A 175 2.54 10.78 -3.00
N ASP A 176 2.22 9.54 -2.68
CA ASP A 176 1.26 9.19 -1.64
C ASP A 176 2.03 8.98 -0.34
N VAL A 177 1.73 9.81 0.65
CA VAL A 177 2.36 9.80 1.97
C VAL A 177 1.40 9.16 2.96
N ARG A 178 1.93 8.28 3.80
CA ARG A 178 1.24 7.74 4.97
C ARG A 178 2.16 7.82 6.17
N GLN A 179 1.66 8.37 7.26
CA GLN A 179 2.38 8.51 8.51
C GLN A 179 1.47 8.16 9.68
N HIS A 180 1.71 7.01 10.31
CA HIS A 180 0.93 6.55 11.44
C HIS A 180 1.83 5.95 12.52
N GLY A 181 1.81 6.54 13.71
CA GLY A 181 2.71 6.18 14.80
C GLY A 181 4.18 6.30 14.35
N ASP A 182 4.91 5.20 14.44
CA ASP A 182 6.31 5.11 14.03
C ASP A 182 6.53 4.65 12.58
N VAL A 183 5.44 4.31 11.88
CA VAL A 183 5.46 3.88 10.48
C VAL A 183 5.37 5.10 9.57
N ARG A 184 6.31 5.20 8.64
CA ARG A 184 6.33 6.19 7.57
C ARG A 184 6.44 5.45 6.24
N ARG A 185 5.47 5.67 5.37
CA ARG A 185 5.43 5.09 4.05
C ARG A 185 5.25 6.18 3.01
N VAL A 186 6.04 6.10 1.94
CA VAL A 186 5.92 6.98 0.78
C VAL A 186 5.89 6.10 -0.46
N THR A 187 4.80 6.20 -1.21
CA THR A 187 4.67 5.57 -2.52
C THR A 187 4.80 6.65 -3.58
N VAL A 188 5.79 6.55 -4.45
CA VAL A 188 5.98 7.48 -5.54
C VAL A 188 5.57 6.85 -6.86
N HIS A 189 4.66 7.52 -7.55
CA HIS A 189 4.19 7.19 -8.90
C HIS A 189 4.89 8.11 -9.89
N ALA A 190 5.79 7.56 -10.69
CA ALA A 190 6.58 8.29 -11.66
C ALA A 190 5.85 8.41 -13.02
N PRO A 191 6.11 9.47 -13.80
CA PRO A 191 5.73 9.51 -15.20
C PRO A 191 6.40 8.32 -15.91
N GLY A 192 5.62 7.55 -16.67
CA GLY A 192 6.11 6.33 -17.32
C GLY A 192 5.80 5.03 -16.57
N GLY A 193 5.02 5.07 -15.49
CA GLY A 193 4.43 3.87 -14.88
C GLY A 193 5.35 3.11 -13.92
N PHE A 194 6.47 3.70 -13.52
CA PHE A 194 7.28 3.20 -12.41
C PHE A 194 6.68 3.63 -11.07
N GLN A 195 6.71 2.73 -10.11
CA GLN A 195 6.30 2.95 -8.74
C GLN A 195 7.46 2.61 -7.80
N VAL A 196 7.70 3.46 -6.81
CA VAL A 196 8.67 3.22 -5.73
C VAL A 196 7.92 3.29 -4.40
N ASP A 197 7.89 2.20 -3.65
CA ASP A 197 7.27 2.15 -2.33
C ASP A 197 8.34 2.01 -1.25
N VAL A 198 8.45 3.00 -0.38
CA VAL A 198 9.38 2.98 0.75
C VAL A 198 8.58 2.95 2.02
N ASN A 199 8.83 1.95 2.86
CA ASN A 199 8.22 1.80 4.17
C ASN A 199 9.31 1.70 5.23
N ALA A 200 9.31 2.61 6.18
CA ALA A 200 10.20 2.64 7.33
C ALA A 200 9.41 2.57 8.64
N ASP A 201 9.80 1.62 9.50
CA ASP A 201 9.20 1.42 10.81
C ASP A 201 10.21 1.78 11.90
N GLY A 202 9.96 2.85 12.66
CA GLY A 202 10.71 3.20 13.87
C GLY A 202 12.10 3.81 13.68
N VAL A 203 12.60 3.96 12.45
CA VAL A 203 14.01 4.31 12.20
C VAL A 203 14.27 5.60 11.42
N LEU A 204 13.41 5.98 10.48
CA LEU A 204 13.60 7.17 9.64
C LEU A 204 12.56 8.25 9.93
N THR A 205 12.88 9.51 9.61
CA THR A 205 11.91 10.61 9.54
C THR A 205 11.13 10.57 8.23
N LEU A 206 10.03 11.30 8.12
CA LEU A 206 9.26 11.36 6.88
C LEU A 206 10.11 11.93 5.73
N ASP A 207 10.84 13.02 5.96
CA ASP A 207 11.72 13.64 4.95
C ASP A 207 12.77 12.64 4.43
N GLN A 208 13.40 11.87 5.32
CA GLN A 208 14.36 10.83 4.94
C GLN A 208 13.70 9.73 4.08
N VAL A 209 12.45 9.36 4.36
CA VAL A 209 11.70 8.39 3.54
C VAL A 209 11.35 8.99 2.18
N ILE A 210 10.95 10.26 2.11
CA ILE A 210 10.69 10.98 0.86
C ILE A 210 11.95 11.06 -0.01
N ASP A 211 13.10 11.35 0.60
CA ASP A 211 14.39 11.43 -0.08
C ASP A 211 14.77 10.09 -0.70
N ILE A 212 14.67 9.00 0.07
CA ILE A 212 14.92 7.64 -0.44
C ILE A 212 13.94 7.34 -1.59
N ALA A 213 12.64 7.54 -1.40
CA ALA A 213 11.63 7.20 -2.41
C ALA A 213 11.75 8.04 -3.70
N SER A 214 12.34 9.25 -3.59
CA SER A 214 12.61 10.15 -4.70
C SER A 214 13.91 9.85 -5.45
N THR A 215 14.67 8.83 -5.04
CA THR A 215 15.96 8.49 -5.67
C THR A 215 15.79 8.20 -7.17
N PRO A 216 16.42 8.99 -8.06
CA PRO A 216 16.21 8.84 -9.51
C PRO A 216 16.62 7.47 -10.05
N ALA A 217 17.67 6.87 -9.48
CA ALA A 217 18.22 5.59 -9.92
C ALA A 217 17.22 4.42 -9.82
N PHE A 218 16.15 4.54 -9.02
CA PHE A 218 15.09 3.54 -8.98
C PHE A 218 14.17 3.56 -10.21
N ARG A 219 14.30 4.57 -11.07
CA ARG A 219 13.41 4.85 -12.21
C ARG A 219 14.15 4.85 -13.56
N VAL A 220 15.47 4.71 -13.54
CA VAL A 220 16.30 4.75 -14.74
C VAL A 220 16.45 3.34 -15.27
N ALA A 221 15.89 3.07 -16.46
CA ALA A 221 16.19 1.85 -17.21
C ALA A 221 17.72 1.71 -17.32
N ALA A 222 18.27 0.51 -17.09
CA ALA A 222 19.70 0.28 -17.15
C ALA A 222 20.24 0.84 -18.49
N ALA A 223 21.04 1.90 -18.42
CA ALA A 223 21.66 2.50 -19.60
C ALA A 223 22.53 1.43 -20.27
N ARG A 224 22.26 1.18 -21.55
CA ARG A 224 23.08 0.31 -22.40
C ARG A 224 24.45 0.90 -22.66
#